data_AF-A0A829GH06-F1
#
_entry.id   AF-A0A829GH06-F1
#
_cell.length_a   1.000
_cell.length_b   1.000
_cell.length_c   1.000
_cell.angle_alpha   90.00
_cell.angle_beta   90.00
_cell.angle_gamma   90.00
#
_symmetry.space_group_name_H-M   'P 1'
#
loop_
_entity.id
_entity.type
_entity.pdbx_description
1 polymer ?
#
loop_
_entity_poly.entity_id
_entity_poly.type
_entity_poly.pdbx_seq_one_letter_code
_entity_poly.pdbx_strand_id
1 'polypeptide(L)'
;VVDTKINRLAVAVAGESLADPAQLLASAAFKEFLQQVKTKFDIIVIDGPAMADASEAGLIAELASGVVVVAKADGPSKRLVKQTIAQVRDLNAELVGTVLNQA
;
A
#
# COMPACT_ATOMS: atom_id res chain seq x y z
N VAL A 1 -14.73 -0.52 -8.05
CA VAL A 1 -14.88 0.50 -6.98
C VAL A 1 -16.36 0.59 -6.65
N VAL A 2 -16.72 0.40 -5.38
CA VAL A 2 -18.11 0.44 -4.90
C VAL A 2 -18.26 1.54 -3.86
N ASP A 3 -19.37 2.27 -3.90
CA ASP A 3 -19.66 3.31 -2.92
C ASP A 3 -19.96 2.69 -1.55
N THR A 4 -19.52 3.37 -0.50
CA THR A 4 -19.85 2.98 0.87
C THR A 4 -21.03 3.81 1.40
N LYS A 5 -21.52 3.46 2.60
CA LYS A 5 -22.49 4.30 3.32
C LYS A 5 -21.87 5.58 3.89
N ILE A 6 -20.53 5.68 3.88
CA ILE A 6 -19.80 6.86 4.33
C ILE A 6 -19.66 7.81 3.13
N ASN A 7 -20.09 9.05 3.31
CA ASN A 7 -20.04 10.04 2.25
C ASN A 7 -18.60 10.28 1.79
N ARG A 8 -18.41 10.40 0.47
CA ARG A 8 -17.11 10.62 -0.20
C ARG A 8 -16.08 9.50 0.05
N LEU A 9 -16.55 8.30 0.39
CA LEU A 9 -15.70 7.11 0.54
C LEU A 9 -16.24 5.97 -0.34
N ALA A 10 -15.36 5.45 -1.19
CA ALA A 10 -15.58 4.26 -1.99
C ALA A 10 -14.44 3.26 -1.76
N VAL A 11 -14.70 1.99 -2.04
CA VAL A 11 -13.74 0.90 -1.81
C VAL A 11 -13.57 0.06 -3.08
N ALA A 12 -12.33 -0.26 -3.41
CA ALA A 12 -12.01 -1.38 -4.30
C ALA A 12 -11.62 -2.57 -3.43
N VAL A 13 -12.47 -3.60 -3.39
CA VAL A 13 -12.16 -4.84 -2.65
C VAL A 13 -11.09 -5.64 -3.39
N ALA A 14 -10.30 -6.44 -2.67
CA ALA A 14 -9.22 -7.26 -3.23
C ALA A 14 -9.71 -8.30 -4.26
N GLY A 15 -10.97 -8.74 -4.15
CA GLY A 15 -11.53 -9.79 -4.99
C GLY A 15 -11.17 -11.18 -4.46
N GLU A 16 -11.06 -12.15 -5.37
CA GLU A 16 -10.70 -13.52 -5.05
C GLU A 16 -9.18 -13.66 -4.83
N SER A 17 -8.79 -14.66 -4.02
CA SER A 17 -7.38 -14.96 -3.82
C SER A 17 -6.75 -15.45 -5.12
N LEU A 18 -5.61 -14.87 -5.48
CA LEU A 18 -4.84 -15.25 -6.65
C LEU A 18 -3.64 -16.11 -6.25
N ALA A 19 -3.19 -16.97 -7.17
CA ALA A 19 -1.99 -17.76 -6.96
C ALA A 19 -0.71 -16.90 -6.96
N ASP A 20 -0.69 -15.84 -7.77
CA ASP A 20 0.42 -14.88 -7.86
C ASP A 20 -0.15 -13.44 -7.96
N PRO A 21 -0.33 -12.75 -6.82
CA PRO A 21 -0.80 -11.36 -6.81
C PRO A 21 0.18 -10.38 -7.45
N ALA A 22 1.49 -10.66 -7.41
CA ALA A 22 2.52 -9.79 -7.96
C ALA A 22 2.34 -9.61 -9.49
N GLN A 23 1.94 -10.67 -10.19
CA GLN A 23 1.66 -10.59 -11.63
C GLN A 23 0.51 -9.64 -11.95
N LEU A 24 -0.58 -9.66 -11.15
CA LEU A 24 -1.69 -8.73 -11.32
C LEU A 24 -1.24 -7.29 -11.09
N LEU A 25 -0.53 -7.04 -9.99
CA LEU A 25 -0.05 -5.70 -9.62
C LEU A 25 0.94 -5.13 -10.63
N ALA A 26 1.75 -5.98 -11.26
CA ALA A 26 2.68 -5.58 -12.32
C ALA A 26 2.00 -5.39 -13.69
N SER A 27 0.76 -5.84 -13.86
CA SER A 27 0.05 -5.84 -15.15
C SER A 27 -0.27 -4.44 -15.66
N ALA A 28 -0.40 -4.30 -16.99
CA ALA A 28 -0.88 -3.06 -17.61
C ALA A 28 -2.31 -2.71 -17.16
N ALA A 29 -3.16 -3.72 -16.97
CA ALA A 29 -4.55 -3.53 -16.52
C ALA A 29 -4.62 -2.85 -15.14
N PHE A 30 -3.75 -3.23 -14.19
CA PHE A 30 -3.71 -2.57 -12.88
C PHE A 30 -3.26 -1.12 -12.97
N LYS A 31 -2.26 -0.83 -13.82
CA LYS A 31 -1.81 0.55 -14.07
C LYS A 31 -2.90 1.40 -14.70
N GLU A 32 -3.61 0.88 -15.70
CA GLU A 32 -4.75 1.54 -16.34
C GLU A 32 -5.88 1.79 -15.34
N PHE A 33 -6.18 0.81 -14.49
CA PHE A 33 -7.16 0.97 -13.41
C PHE A 33 -6.76 2.13 -12.47
N LEU A 34 -5.52 2.18 -12.00
CA LEU A 34 -5.05 3.27 -11.15
C LEU A 34 -5.16 4.64 -11.83
N GLN A 35 -4.85 4.75 -13.13
CA GLN A 35 -5.03 6.00 -13.87
C GLN A 35 -6.50 6.42 -13.93
N GLN A 36 -7.42 5.49 -14.15
CA GLN A 36 -8.85 5.78 -14.13
C GLN A 36 -9.33 6.25 -12.75
N VAL A 37 -8.88 5.60 -11.67
CA VAL A 37 -9.25 5.98 -10.30
C VAL A 37 -8.69 7.36 -9.94
N LYS A 38 -7.46 7.70 -10.36
CA LYS A 38 -6.85 9.02 -10.15
C LYS A 38 -7.64 10.18 -10.73
N THR A 39 -8.45 9.96 -11.77
CA THR A 39 -9.32 11.02 -12.34
C THR A 39 -10.61 11.26 -11.54
N LYS A 40 -10.94 10.37 -10.60
CA LYS A 40 -12.23 10.36 -9.88
C LYS A 40 -12.10 10.68 -8.39
N PHE A 41 -10.91 10.50 -7.81
CA PHE A 41 -10.69 10.65 -6.38
C PHE A 41 -9.52 11.58 -6.10
N ASP A 42 -9.71 12.47 -5.11
CA ASP A 42 -8.67 13.38 -4.64
C ASP A 42 -7.54 12.64 -3.91
N ILE A 43 -7.90 11.59 -3.16
CA ILE A 43 -6.99 10.78 -2.34
C ILE A 43 -7.29 9.31 -2.58
N ILE A 44 -6.24 8.53 -2.79
CA ILE A 44 -6.30 7.08 -2.94
C ILE A 44 -5.42 6.48 -1.85
N VAL A 45 -6.01 5.69 -0.97
CA VAL A 45 -5.27 4.89 0.02
C VAL A 45 -5.24 3.45 -0.48
N ILE A 46 -4.04 2.90 -0.59
CA ILE A 46 -3.84 1.51 -0.96
C ILE A 46 -3.37 0.77 0.29
N ASP A 47 -4.17 -0.18 0.74
CA ASP A 47 -3.77 -1.12 1.78
C ASP A 47 -2.89 -2.20 1.16
N GLY A 48 -1.80 -2.55 1.84
CA GLY A 48 -0.77 -3.44 1.34
C GLY A 48 -0.32 -4.43 2.41
N PRO A 49 0.26 -5.57 2.01
CA PRO A 49 0.78 -6.53 2.97
C PRO A 49 2.00 -5.96 3.72
N ALA A 50 2.44 -6.67 4.77
CA ALA A 50 3.63 -6.27 5.51
C ALA A 50 4.86 -6.29 4.58
N MET A 51 5.57 -5.16 4.52
CA MET A 51 6.73 -5.00 3.63
C MET A 51 7.91 -5.93 3.96
N ALA A 52 7.96 -6.47 5.18
CA ALA A 52 8.96 -7.46 5.58
C ALA A 52 8.72 -8.83 4.92
N ASP A 53 7.48 -9.15 4.55
CA ASP A 53 7.05 -10.52 4.25
C ASP A 53 6.55 -10.70 2.81
N ALA A 54 6.30 -9.62 2.08
CA ALA A 54 5.61 -9.64 0.79
C ALA A 54 6.22 -8.66 -0.22
N SER A 55 6.62 -9.15 -1.40
CA SER A 55 7.19 -8.32 -2.48
C SER A 55 6.14 -7.38 -3.10
N GLU A 56 4.86 -7.74 -2.99
CA GLU A 56 3.71 -6.95 -3.43
C GLU A 56 3.66 -5.58 -2.76
N ALA A 57 4.10 -5.48 -1.50
CA ALA A 57 4.19 -4.21 -0.80
C ALA A 57 5.14 -3.23 -1.50
N GLY A 58 6.24 -3.74 -2.07
CA GLY A 58 7.19 -2.96 -2.85
C GLY A 58 6.59 -2.47 -4.17
N LEU A 59 5.91 -3.38 -4.90
CA LEU A 59 5.23 -3.03 -6.16
C LEU A 59 4.16 -1.95 -5.96
N ILE A 60 3.38 -2.04 -4.88
CA ILE A 60 2.38 -1.03 -4.53
C ILE A 60 3.07 0.29 -4.15
N ALA A 61 4.12 0.23 -3.34
CA ALA A 61 4.86 1.41 -2.91
C ALA A 61 5.46 2.18 -4.09
N GLU A 62 6.04 1.51 -5.08
CA GLU A 62 6.57 2.15 -6.30
C GLU A 62 5.51 2.88 -7.14
N LEU A 63 4.25 2.47 -7.05
CA LEU A 63 3.12 3.09 -7.76
C LEU A 63 2.48 4.24 -6.96
N ALA A 64 2.78 4.32 -5.66
CA ALA A 64 2.24 5.30 -4.74
C ALA A 64 3.06 6.60 -4.77
N SER A 65 2.40 7.73 -4.54
CA SER A 65 3.07 9.03 -4.39
C SER A 65 3.81 9.16 -3.06
N GLY A 66 3.43 8.36 -2.06
CA GLY A 66 4.09 8.31 -0.78
C GLY A 66 3.62 7.14 0.06
N VAL A 67 4.42 6.76 1.06
CA VAL A 67 4.22 5.58 1.90
C VAL A 67 4.20 5.98 3.37
N VAL A 68 3.27 5.40 4.12
CA VAL A 68 3.20 5.47 5.58
C VAL A 68 3.51 4.09 6.15
N VAL A 69 4.54 4.00 7.00
CA VAL A 69 4.89 2.73 7.65
C VAL A 69 4.17 2.63 9.00
N VAL A 70 3.37 1.59 9.16
CA VAL A 70 2.65 1.30 10.42
C VAL A 70 3.41 0.23 11.21
N ALA A 71 3.76 0.52 12.47
CA ALA A 71 4.42 -0.40 13.37
C ALA A 71 3.57 -0.60 14.64
N LYS A 72 3.36 -1.85 15.04
CA LYS A 72 2.71 -2.20 16.31
C LYS A 72 3.68 -1.97 17.48
N ALA A 73 3.23 -1.38 18.58
CA ALA A 73 4.10 -0.94 19.68
C ALA A 73 4.84 -2.09 20.39
N ASP A 74 4.16 -3.21 20.60
CA ASP A 74 4.65 -4.46 21.21
C ASP A 74 4.95 -5.55 20.17
N GLY A 75 5.02 -5.20 18.89
CA GLY A 75 5.22 -6.14 17.78
C GLY A 75 6.66 -6.20 17.28
N PRO A 76 6.97 -5.58 16.12
CA PRO A 76 8.28 -5.70 15.49
C PRO A 76 9.40 -5.06 16.32
N SER A 77 10.59 -5.66 16.27
CA SER A 77 11.78 -5.04 16.87
C SER A 77 12.10 -3.70 16.21
N LYS A 78 12.73 -2.78 16.96
CA LYS A 78 13.24 -1.51 16.41
C LYS A 78 14.15 -1.72 15.19
N ARG A 79 14.90 -2.83 15.14
CA ARG A 79 15.75 -3.19 14.01
C ARG A 79 14.93 -3.49 12.76
N LEU A 80 13.85 -4.26 12.90
CA LEU A 80 12.97 -4.61 11.78
C LEU A 80 12.29 -3.36 11.21
N VAL A 81 11.75 -2.49 12.08
CA VAL A 81 11.14 -1.23 11.64
C VAL A 81 12.14 -0.34 10.89
N LYS A 82 13.39 -0.24 11.37
CA LYS A 82 14.45 0.50 10.67
C LYS A 82 14.78 -0.08 9.29
N GLN A 83 14.79 -1.41 9.17
CA GLN A 83 15.02 -2.09 7.89
C GLN A 83 13.88 -1.82 6.92
N THR A 84 12.63 -1.89 7.36
CA THR A 84 11.46 -1.54 6.52
C THR A 84 11.52 -0.11 6.04
N ILE A 85 11.86 0.85 6.91
CA ILE A 85 12.03 2.26 6.54
C ILE A 85 13.14 2.43 5.49
N ALA A 86 14.25 1.70 5.63
CA ALA A 86 15.32 1.73 4.64
C ALA A 86 14.85 1.18 3.29
N GLN A 87 14.15 0.04 3.29
CA GLN A 87 13.56 -0.54 2.08
C GLN A 87 12.62 0.43 1.38
N VAL A 88 11.72 1.11 2.11
CA VAL A 88 10.83 2.13 1.51
C VAL A 88 11.63 3.26 0.85
N ARG A 89 12.72 3.71 1.48
CA ARG A 89 13.57 4.79 0.94
C ARG A 89 14.40 4.37 -0.26
N ASP A 90 14.71 3.08 -0.38
CA ASP A 90 15.40 2.52 -1.53
C ASP A 90 14.47 2.38 -2.74
N LEU A 91 13.15 2.36 -2.52
CA LEU A 91 12.15 2.48 -3.58
C LEU A 91 12.01 3.94 -4.00
N ASN A 92 11.57 4.20 -5.24
CA ASN A 92 11.28 5.56 -5.74
C ASN A 92 10.03 6.21 -5.09
N ALA A 93 9.69 5.82 -3.86
CA ALA A 93 8.54 6.28 -3.12
C ALA A 93 8.95 7.20 -1.96
N GLU A 94 8.20 8.28 -1.75
CA GLU A 94 8.45 9.18 -0.62
C GLU A 94 7.96 8.55 0.70
N LEU A 95 8.83 8.40 1.69
CA LEU A 95 8.37 8.08 3.04
C LEU A 95 7.71 9.31 3.67
N VAL A 96 6.38 9.34 3.69
CA VAL A 96 5.58 10.41 4.30
C VAL A 96 5.74 10.43 5.81
N GLY A 97 5.82 9.25 6.43
CA GLY A 97 6.02 9.13 7.87
C GLY A 97 5.79 7.73 8.42
N THR A 98 5.73 7.65 9.75
CA THR A 98 5.48 6.41 10.48
C THR A 98 4.33 6.58 11.46
N VAL A 99 3.60 5.49 11.71
CA VAL A 99 2.54 5.41 12.72
C VAL A 99 2.88 4.31 13.71
N LEU A 100 2.97 4.64 14.99
CA LEU A 100 2.99 3.67 16.07
C LEU A 100 1.54 3.33 16.44
N ASN A 101 1.15 2.08 16.25
CA ASN A 101 -0.22 1.61 16.51
C ASN A 101 -0.24 0.71 17.75
N GLN A 102 -1.38 0.66 18.44
CA GLN A 102 -1.58 -0.13 19.67
C GLN A 102 -0.54 0.19 20.77
N ALA A 103 -0.23 1.48 20.97
CA ALA A 103 0.67 1.96 22.01
C ALA A 103 0.04 1.98 23.40
#